data_AF-E4MP66-F1
#
_entry.id   AF-E4MP66-F1
#
_cell.length_a   1.000
_cell.length_b   1.000
_cell.length_c   1.000
_cell.angle_alpha   90.00
_cell.angle_beta   90.00
_cell.angle_gamma   90.00
#
_symmetry.space_group_name_H-M   'P 1'
#
loop_
_entity.id
_entity.type
_entity.pdbx_description
1 polymer ?
#
loop_
_entity_poly.entity_id
_entity_poly.type
_entity_poly.pdbx_seq_one_letter_code
_entity_poly.pdbx_strand_id
1 'polypeptide(L)'
;MIYIELLIVLLAIFVGARVGGIGLGIFGMIGLGILVFCFGLKPGNPPIDVMLIIVAVITAAATLQAAGGLDYLVKVAEEILRKNPAMITFLAPVVCYFFTLFSGTGHIAYSLLPIISEIATDSKVRPERPLSISVIASQQAITASPISAATAALLSAELLGSKGITLGNILMVCIPATIIGVIVGAIAVSFMGFPLEKDPEYQRRLREGLLEKESHTASQMTGKDLQRAKTSVIIFLIGVLSIVLFGSIDSLRPSFEVGGEKVQMGMTQLIEIIMMSIAGLMIIFARVDINKAVKGSVFIAGMQAVIAIFGIAWMGDTFFNGNIEFFKMHIEQIVTQYPFLFAVALFVMSVLLFSQAATVRTLYPLGIALGIHPMAMIAMFPAVNGYFFIPNYPTVVAAINFDRTGTTRIGKYVLNHSFQIPGFVATIVAIAVGYLIIMFM
;
A
#
# COMPACT_ATOMS: atom_id res chain seq x y z
N MET A 1 8.92 -25.89 -20.72
CA MET A 1 9.54 -24.56 -20.93
C MET A 1 9.04 -23.58 -19.88
N ILE A 2 7.73 -23.43 -19.68
CA ILE A 2 7.13 -22.58 -18.65
C ILE A 2 7.73 -22.68 -17.24
N TYR A 3 8.05 -23.87 -16.72
CA TYR A 3 8.62 -24.00 -15.37
C TYR A 3 10.02 -23.38 -15.26
N ILE A 4 10.81 -23.38 -16.34
CA ILE A 4 12.13 -22.75 -16.39
C ILE A 4 11.97 -21.23 -16.48
N GLU A 5 11.03 -20.76 -17.29
CA GLU A 5 10.67 -19.34 -17.38
C GLU A 5 10.17 -18.81 -16.03
N LEU A 6 9.32 -19.58 -15.34
CA LEU A 6 8.86 -19.27 -14.00
C LEU A 6 10.03 -19.21 -13.01
N LEU A 7 10.96 -20.16 -13.09
CA LEU A 7 12.17 -20.13 -12.26
C LEU A 7 12.99 -18.85 -12.51
N ILE A 8 13.13 -18.42 -13.77
CA ILE A 8 13.82 -17.17 -14.12
C ILE A 8 13.10 -15.96 -13.50
N VAL A 9 11.78 -15.89 -13.62
CA VAL A 9 10.95 -14.84 -13.01
C VAL A 9 11.17 -14.81 -11.49
N LEU A 10 11.08 -15.97 -10.83
CA LEU A 10 11.25 -16.08 -9.38
C LEU A 10 12.68 -15.73 -8.94
N LEU A 11 13.71 -16.14 -9.69
CA LEU A 11 15.10 -15.79 -9.40
C LEU A 11 15.35 -14.29 -9.56
N ALA A 12 14.84 -13.66 -10.63
CA ALA A 12 14.94 -12.22 -10.85
C ALA A 12 14.30 -11.43 -9.69
N ILE A 13 13.09 -11.83 -9.27
CA ILE A 13 12.40 -11.24 -8.13
C ILE A 13 13.21 -11.43 -6.84
N PHE A 14 13.65 -12.65 -6.56
CA PHE A 14 14.37 -12.98 -5.33
C PHE A 14 15.69 -12.23 -5.19
N VAL A 15 16.50 -12.19 -6.26
CA VAL A 15 17.77 -11.45 -6.28
C VAL A 15 17.51 -9.95 -6.19
N GLY A 16 16.55 -9.43 -6.97
CA GLY A 16 16.16 -8.02 -6.94
C GLY A 16 15.70 -7.55 -5.56
N ALA A 17 14.89 -8.36 -4.87
CA ALA A 17 14.42 -8.06 -3.51
C ALA A 17 15.56 -8.04 -2.48
N ARG A 18 16.58 -8.90 -2.65
CA ARG A 18 17.77 -8.92 -1.77
C ARG A 18 18.69 -7.71 -1.98
N VAL A 19 18.82 -7.22 -3.20
CA VAL A 19 19.63 -6.03 -3.51
C VAL A 19 18.97 -4.76 -2.96
N GLY A 20 17.63 -4.71 -2.95
CA GLY A 20 16.87 -3.58 -2.41
C GLY A 20 16.92 -2.33 -3.28
N GLY A 21 16.21 -1.28 -2.84
CA GLY A 21 16.09 -0.01 -3.57
C GLY A 21 15.57 -0.21 -4.99
N ILE A 22 16.32 0.25 -5.99
CA ILE A 22 15.98 0.11 -7.42
C ILE A 22 16.27 -1.28 -7.99
N GLY A 23 16.96 -2.16 -7.23
CA GLY A 23 17.44 -3.46 -7.70
C GLY A 23 16.32 -4.35 -8.21
N LEU A 24 15.15 -4.31 -7.55
CA LEU A 24 13.99 -5.10 -7.94
C LEU A 24 13.52 -4.80 -9.39
N GLY A 25 13.58 -3.54 -9.81
CA GLY A 25 13.28 -3.16 -11.19
C GLY A 25 14.37 -3.60 -12.18
N ILE A 26 15.64 -3.42 -11.81
CA ILE A 26 16.79 -3.80 -12.65
C ILE A 26 16.79 -5.30 -12.94
N PHE A 27 16.67 -6.13 -11.89
CA PHE A 27 16.65 -7.58 -12.06
C PHE A 27 15.37 -8.06 -12.77
N GLY A 28 14.24 -7.37 -12.59
CA GLY A 28 13.05 -7.59 -13.42
C GLY A 28 13.33 -7.40 -14.91
N MET A 29 14.06 -6.34 -15.29
CA MET A 29 14.46 -6.11 -16.69
C MET A 29 15.46 -7.14 -17.22
N ILE A 30 16.39 -7.62 -16.37
CA ILE A 30 17.28 -8.73 -16.73
C ILE A 30 16.47 -10.00 -17.01
N GLY A 31 15.54 -10.34 -16.11
CA GLY A 31 14.64 -11.49 -16.28
C GLY A 31 13.81 -11.38 -17.55
N LEU A 32 13.22 -10.20 -17.82
CA LEU A 32 12.52 -9.90 -19.06
C LEU A 32 13.43 -10.12 -20.29
N GLY A 33 14.68 -9.63 -20.24
CA GLY A 33 15.67 -9.86 -21.28
C GLY A 33 15.91 -11.34 -21.56
N ILE A 34 16.05 -12.16 -20.51
CA ILE A 34 16.21 -13.62 -20.66
C ILE A 34 14.96 -14.24 -21.30
N LEU A 35 13.76 -13.88 -20.84
CA LEU A 35 12.49 -14.39 -21.38
C LEU A 35 12.33 -14.07 -22.87
N VAL A 36 12.68 -12.85 -23.28
CA VAL A 36 12.53 -12.41 -24.67
C VAL A 36 13.64 -12.96 -25.56
N PHE A 37 14.91 -12.75 -25.19
CA PHE A 37 16.04 -13.06 -26.06
C PHE A 37 16.47 -14.54 -26.02
N CYS A 38 16.23 -15.26 -24.92
CA CYS A 38 16.60 -16.68 -24.82
C CYS A 38 15.41 -17.62 -25.03
N PHE A 39 14.21 -17.27 -24.54
CA PHE A 39 13.01 -18.11 -24.65
C PHE A 39 12.08 -17.68 -25.80
N GLY A 40 12.33 -16.54 -26.44
CA GLY A 40 11.56 -16.08 -27.59
C GLY A 40 10.16 -15.59 -27.23
N LEU A 41 9.87 -15.28 -25.95
CA LEU A 41 8.59 -14.71 -25.57
C LEU A 41 8.43 -13.33 -26.20
N LYS A 42 7.24 -13.08 -26.78
CA LYS A 42 6.89 -11.74 -27.26
C LYS A 42 6.82 -10.80 -26.05
N PRO A 43 7.54 -9.66 -26.04
CA PRO A 43 7.44 -8.69 -24.95
C PRO A 43 5.99 -8.26 -24.74
N GLY A 44 5.59 -8.24 -23.48
CA GLY A 44 4.33 -7.69 -23.02
C GLY A 44 4.31 -6.16 -23.05
N ASN A 45 3.36 -5.55 -22.34
CA ASN A 45 3.23 -4.10 -22.27
C ASN A 45 3.94 -3.50 -21.04
N PRO A 46 4.77 -2.47 -21.19
CA PRO A 46 5.30 -1.73 -20.05
C PRO A 46 4.17 -0.97 -19.33
N PRO A 47 4.18 -0.88 -17.99
CA PRO A 47 3.10 -0.28 -17.20
C PRO A 47 3.17 1.27 -17.17
N ILE A 48 3.26 1.92 -18.33
CA ILE A 48 3.53 3.36 -18.48
C ILE A 48 2.53 4.21 -17.70
N ASP A 49 1.23 3.94 -17.84
CA ASP A 49 0.16 4.66 -17.14
C ASP A 49 0.36 4.66 -15.62
N VAL A 50 0.72 3.50 -15.04
CA VAL A 50 0.93 3.40 -13.59
C VAL A 50 2.17 4.18 -13.18
N MET A 51 3.23 4.11 -13.96
CA MET A 51 4.46 4.84 -13.68
C MET A 51 4.19 6.35 -13.64
N LEU A 52 3.43 6.88 -14.60
CA LEU A 52 3.11 8.30 -14.67
C LEU A 52 2.16 8.75 -13.54
N ILE A 53 1.15 7.96 -13.21
CA ILE A 53 0.29 8.22 -12.03
C ILE A 53 1.12 8.29 -10.76
N ILE A 54 2.03 7.31 -10.57
CA ILE A 54 2.90 7.25 -9.40
C ILE A 54 3.77 8.51 -9.33
N VAL A 55 4.42 8.90 -10.44
CA VAL A 55 5.22 10.13 -10.51
C VAL A 55 4.39 11.36 -10.10
N ALA A 56 3.15 11.50 -10.59
CA ALA A 56 2.29 12.62 -10.26
C ALA A 56 1.90 12.64 -8.76
N VAL A 57 1.45 11.51 -8.21
CA VAL A 57 1.06 11.37 -6.80
C VAL A 57 2.24 11.61 -5.87
N ILE A 58 3.40 11.03 -6.15
CA ILE A 58 4.61 11.24 -5.33
C ILE A 58 5.07 12.68 -5.41
N THR A 59 4.98 13.33 -6.57
CA THR A 59 5.34 14.74 -6.69
C THR A 59 4.48 15.61 -5.78
N ALA A 60 3.17 15.35 -5.74
CA ALA A 60 2.26 16.01 -4.79
C ALA A 60 2.61 15.69 -3.33
N ALA A 61 2.81 14.41 -2.99
CA ALA A 61 3.13 13.98 -1.63
C ALA A 61 4.51 14.47 -1.14
N ALA A 62 5.51 14.54 -2.01
CA ALA A 62 6.83 15.10 -1.72
C ALA A 62 6.76 16.62 -1.53
N THR A 63 5.89 17.29 -2.29
CA THR A 63 5.60 18.72 -2.09
C THR A 63 4.92 18.97 -0.74
N LEU A 64 3.97 18.11 -0.37
CA LEU A 64 3.34 18.11 0.96
C LEU A 64 4.38 17.90 2.08
N GLN A 65 5.28 16.94 1.91
CA GLN A 65 6.38 16.69 2.85
C GLN A 65 7.28 17.92 2.98
N ALA A 66 7.70 18.52 1.86
CA ALA A 66 8.57 19.69 1.85
C ALA A 66 7.91 20.95 2.47
N ALA A 67 6.58 21.00 2.51
CA ALA A 67 5.81 22.04 3.20
C ALA A 67 5.71 21.86 4.73
N GLY A 68 6.21 20.74 5.28
CA GLY A 68 5.98 20.33 6.67
C GLY A 68 4.58 19.75 6.89
N GLY A 69 3.83 19.44 5.82
CA GLY A 69 2.47 18.90 5.91
C GLY A 69 2.42 17.54 6.59
N LEU A 70 3.41 16.66 6.34
CA LEU A 70 3.50 15.37 7.03
C LEU A 70 3.77 15.54 8.53
N ASP A 71 4.63 16.48 8.92
CA ASP A 71 4.90 16.77 10.34
C ASP A 71 3.65 17.28 11.06
N TYR A 72 2.88 18.14 10.39
CA TYR A 72 1.59 18.59 10.92
C TYR A 72 0.60 17.44 11.08
N LEU A 73 0.49 16.56 10.09
CA LEU A 73 -0.37 15.37 10.19
C LEU A 73 0.07 14.49 11.36
N VAL A 74 1.36 14.27 11.54
CA VAL A 74 1.91 13.48 12.66
C VAL A 74 1.54 14.09 14.02
N LYS A 75 1.63 15.42 14.16
CA LYS A 75 1.19 16.12 15.37
C LYS A 75 -0.30 15.89 15.64
N VAL A 76 -1.14 15.96 14.62
CA VAL A 76 -2.59 15.68 14.75
C VAL A 76 -2.82 14.23 15.18
N ALA A 77 -2.09 13.27 14.61
CA ALA A 77 -2.17 11.87 15.02
C ALA A 77 -1.76 11.67 16.48
N GLU A 78 -0.67 12.31 16.93
CA GLU A 78 -0.23 12.26 18.33
C GLU A 78 -1.33 12.78 19.27
N GLU A 79 -1.92 13.93 18.97
CA GLU A 79 -3.02 14.50 19.76
C GLU A 79 -4.23 13.56 19.81
N ILE A 80 -4.57 12.88 18.72
CA ILE A 80 -5.64 11.87 18.71
C ILE A 80 -5.28 10.69 19.60
N LEU A 81 -4.08 10.13 19.47
CA LEU A 81 -3.64 8.94 20.19
C LEU A 81 -3.54 9.19 21.71
N ARG A 82 -3.11 10.38 22.12
CA ARG A 82 -3.01 10.75 23.54
C ARG A 82 -4.36 10.99 24.22
N LYS A 83 -5.47 11.17 23.47
CA LYS A 83 -6.81 11.35 24.06
C LYS A 83 -7.35 10.11 24.76
N ASN A 84 -7.08 8.92 24.22
CA ASN A 84 -7.50 7.66 24.84
C ASN A 84 -6.42 6.59 24.69
N PRO A 85 -5.33 6.72 25.47
CA PRO A 85 -4.14 5.90 25.24
C PRO A 85 -4.30 4.46 25.74
N ALA A 86 -5.29 4.18 26.61
CA ALA A 86 -5.66 2.83 27.00
C ALA A 86 -6.27 2.03 25.81
N MET A 87 -6.91 2.71 24.86
CA MET A 87 -7.51 2.12 23.66
C MET A 87 -6.57 2.14 22.45
N ILE A 88 -5.27 2.36 22.65
CA ILE A 88 -4.31 2.53 21.55
C ILE A 88 -4.26 1.35 20.57
N THR A 89 -4.52 0.12 21.02
CA THR A 89 -4.62 -1.07 20.15
C THR A 89 -5.69 -0.93 19.06
N PHE A 90 -6.76 -0.16 19.31
CA PHE A 90 -7.82 0.12 18.35
C PHE A 90 -7.65 1.48 17.67
N LEU A 91 -7.18 2.48 18.42
CA LEU A 91 -7.08 3.85 17.90
C LEU A 91 -5.90 4.01 16.93
N ALA A 92 -4.73 3.43 17.25
CA ALA A 92 -3.54 3.49 16.41
C ALA A 92 -3.74 2.94 14.99
N PRO A 93 -4.31 1.74 14.79
CA PRO A 93 -4.53 1.23 13.44
C PRO A 93 -5.54 2.06 12.65
N VAL A 94 -6.58 2.62 13.29
CA VAL A 94 -7.55 3.50 12.61
C VAL A 94 -6.87 4.79 12.14
N VAL A 95 -6.04 5.41 12.99
CA VAL A 95 -5.27 6.60 12.62
C VAL A 95 -4.31 6.28 11.47
N CYS A 96 -3.54 5.19 11.56
CA CYS A 96 -2.63 4.76 10.48
C CYS A 96 -3.37 4.46 9.18
N TYR A 97 -4.55 3.84 9.27
CA TYR A 97 -5.41 3.52 8.13
C TYR A 97 -5.83 4.79 7.41
N PHE A 98 -6.44 5.77 8.09
CA PHE A 98 -6.91 7.00 7.43
C PHE A 98 -5.75 7.85 6.89
N PHE A 99 -4.62 7.88 7.59
CA PHE A 99 -3.44 8.59 7.10
C PHE A 99 -2.93 7.97 5.81
N THR A 100 -2.88 6.65 5.74
CA THR A 100 -2.46 5.94 4.53
C THR A 100 -3.51 6.04 3.42
N LEU A 101 -4.80 5.97 3.77
CA LEU A 101 -5.92 6.12 2.85
C LEU A 101 -5.83 7.45 2.08
N PHE A 102 -5.58 8.55 2.79
CA PHE A 102 -5.47 9.87 2.19
C PHE A 102 -4.09 10.16 1.61
N SER A 103 -3.01 9.60 2.15
CA SER A 103 -1.64 9.81 1.64
C SER A 103 -1.28 8.91 0.45
N GLY A 104 -2.00 7.80 0.23
CA GLY A 104 -1.73 6.85 -0.85
C GLY A 104 -0.48 5.98 -0.67
N THR A 105 0.22 6.09 0.47
CA THR A 105 1.46 5.36 0.76
C THR A 105 1.55 4.87 2.20
N GLY A 106 2.04 3.65 2.38
CA GLY A 106 2.24 3.05 3.70
C GLY A 106 3.47 3.58 4.43
N HIS A 107 4.31 4.38 3.77
CA HIS A 107 5.47 5.01 4.40
C HIS A 107 5.08 6.05 5.47
N ILE A 108 3.84 6.54 5.45
CA ILE A 108 3.34 7.43 6.50
C ILE A 108 3.32 6.74 7.87
N ALA A 109 3.28 5.41 7.92
CA ALA A 109 3.35 4.68 9.18
C ALA A 109 4.65 4.98 9.95
N TYR A 110 5.79 5.22 9.27
CA TYR A 110 7.08 5.42 9.93
C TYR A 110 7.09 6.53 10.96
N SER A 111 6.39 7.62 10.69
CA SER A 111 6.34 8.76 11.60
C SER A 111 5.38 8.52 12.76
N LEU A 112 4.45 7.57 12.65
CA LEU A 112 3.49 7.21 13.69
C LEU A 112 3.99 6.08 14.60
N LEU A 113 4.77 5.14 14.07
CA LEU A 113 5.28 3.99 14.82
C LEU A 113 6.03 4.36 16.12
N PRO A 114 6.98 5.32 16.15
CA PRO A 114 7.63 5.69 17.41
C PRO A 114 6.64 6.26 18.43
N ILE A 115 5.68 7.09 17.99
CA ILE A 115 4.64 7.67 18.84
C ILE A 115 3.72 6.59 19.41
N ILE A 116 3.33 5.62 18.57
CA ILE A 116 2.50 4.48 18.98
C ILE A 116 3.24 3.64 20.03
N SER A 117 4.52 3.36 19.80
CA SER A 117 5.38 2.62 20.73
C SER A 117 5.51 3.34 22.08
N GLU A 118 5.77 4.66 22.06
CA GLU A 118 5.88 5.51 23.24
C GLU A 118 4.58 5.51 24.05
N ILE A 119 3.45 5.87 23.42
CA ILE A 119 2.16 5.99 24.12
C ILE A 119 1.72 4.63 24.67
N ALA A 120 1.91 3.54 23.92
CA ALA A 120 1.60 2.19 24.39
C ALA A 120 2.41 1.83 25.64
N THR A 121 3.73 2.07 25.59
CA THR A 121 4.64 1.79 26.71
C THR A 121 4.28 2.62 27.95
N ASP A 122 4.07 3.93 27.77
CA ASP A 122 3.71 4.85 28.86
C ASP A 122 2.36 4.49 29.50
N SER A 123 1.43 3.97 28.71
CA SER A 123 0.09 3.56 29.16
C SER A 123 -0.01 2.10 29.58
N LYS A 124 1.13 1.41 29.71
CA LYS A 124 1.24 -0.01 30.09
C LYS A 124 0.50 -0.98 29.15
N VAL A 125 0.23 -0.55 27.91
CA VAL A 125 -0.27 -1.40 26.84
C VAL A 125 0.93 -2.06 26.16
N ARG A 126 0.88 -3.39 25.99
CA ARG A 126 1.93 -4.16 25.29
C ARG A 126 2.14 -3.60 23.86
N PRO A 127 3.29 -2.98 23.51
CA PRO A 127 3.48 -2.31 22.22
C PRO A 127 3.30 -3.23 21.00
N GLU A 128 3.61 -4.52 21.13
CA GLU A 128 3.35 -5.54 20.11
C GLU A 128 1.94 -5.45 19.52
N ARG A 129 0.93 -5.16 20.35
CA ARG A 129 -0.47 -5.14 19.93
C ARG A 129 -0.76 -3.97 18.98
N PRO A 130 -0.65 -2.69 19.40
CA PRO A 130 -0.92 -1.56 18.52
C PRO A 130 0.10 -1.43 17.37
N LEU A 131 1.37 -1.79 17.55
CA LEU A 131 2.37 -1.68 16.47
C LEU A 131 2.10 -2.68 15.35
N SER A 132 1.83 -3.95 15.69
CA SER A 132 1.59 -4.99 14.69
C SER A 132 0.37 -4.66 13.84
N ILE A 133 -0.78 -4.37 14.47
CA ILE A 133 -1.99 -4.05 13.72
C ILE A 133 -1.91 -2.71 12.98
N SER A 134 -1.19 -1.71 13.49
CA SER A 134 -1.02 -0.43 12.79
C SER A 134 -0.25 -0.57 11.47
N VAL A 135 0.79 -1.40 11.45
CA VAL A 135 1.52 -1.70 10.20
C VAL A 135 0.58 -2.37 9.19
N ILE A 136 -0.18 -3.37 9.64
CA ILE A 136 -1.16 -4.06 8.78
C ILE A 136 -2.23 -3.10 8.27
N ALA A 137 -2.78 -2.25 9.15
CA ALA A 137 -3.81 -1.28 8.81
C ALA A 137 -3.34 -0.28 7.76
N SER A 138 -2.10 0.20 7.87
CA SER A 138 -1.50 1.06 6.85
C SER A 138 -1.44 0.34 5.50
N GLN A 139 -0.99 -0.91 5.44
CA GLN A 139 -0.94 -1.62 4.15
C GLN A 139 -2.32 -2.00 3.60
N GLN A 140 -3.30 -2.29 4.46
CA GLN A 140 -4.69 -2.53 4.07
C GLN A 140 -5.31 -1.28 3.43
N ALA A 141 -5.07 -0.10 4.03
CA ALA A 141 -5.56 1.17 3.52
C ALA A 141 -5.09 1.50 2.10
N ILE A 142 -3.96 0.95 1.65
CA ILE A 142 -3.50 1.14 0.26
C ILE A 142 -4.50 0.59 -0.74
N THR A 143 -5.09 -0.57 -0.45
CA THR A 143 -6.11 -1.20 -1.32
C THR A 143 -7.47 -0.51 -1.25
N ALA A 144 -7.63 0.45 -0.34
CA ALA A 144 -8.82 1.27 -0.21
C ALA A 144 -8.57 2.74 -0.58
N SER A 145 -7.33 3.12 -0.91
CA SER A 145 -6.96 4.50 -1.17
C SER A 145 -7.26 4.89 -2.61
N PRO A 146 -7.92 6.04 -2.86
CA PRO A 146 -8.23 6.51 -4.19
C PRO A 146 -7.01 6.98 -5.00
N ILE A 147 -5.89 7.21 -4.33
CA ILE A 147 -4.68 7.79 -4.93
C ILE A 147 -3.49 6.84 -4.85
N SER A 148 -3.68 5.62 -4.32
CA SER A 148 -2.57 4.67 -4.27
C SER A 148 -2.23 4.13 -5.66
N ALA A 149 -0.94 3.80 -5.82
CA ALA A 149 -0.44 3.11 -6.99
C ALA A 149 -1.22 1.84 -7.34
N ALA A 150 -1.70 1.12 -6.32
CA ALA A 150 -2.41 -0.14 -6.49
C ALA A 150 -3.82 0.07 -7.06
N THR A 151 -4.57 1.02 -6.50
CA THR A 151 -5.90 1.38 -7.01
C THR A 151 -5.81 2.00 -8.40
N ALA A 152 -4.80 2.85 -8.63
CA ALA A 152 -4.50 3.42 -9.94
C ALA A 152 -4.22 2.34 -10.99
N ALA A 153 -3.39 1.34 -10.66
CA ALA A 153 -3.13 0.21 -11.53
C ALA A 153 -4.44 -0.52 -11.89
N LEU A 154 -5.29 -0.78 -10.88
CA LEU A 154 -6.57 -1.47 -11.05
C LEU A 154 -7.54 -0.73 -12.00
N LEU A 155 -7.56 0.59 -11.92
CA LEU A 155 -8.41 1.48 -12.73
C LEU A 155 -7.90 1.75 -14.14
N SER A 156 -6.70 1.29 -14.49
CA SER A 156 -6.19 1.46 -15.85
C SER A 156 -7.12 0.84 -16.89
N ALA A 157 -7.09 1.40 -18.11
CA ALA A 157 -7.92 0.94 -19.21
C ALA A 157 -7.64 -0.53 -19.58
N GLU A 158 -6.40 -0.98 -19.39
CA GLU A 158 -5.96 -2.36 -19.65
C GLU A 158 -6.50 -3.37 -18.63
N LEU A 159 -6.90 -2.91 -17.43
CA LEU A 159 -7.43 -3.77 -16.36
C LEU A 159 -8.94 -3.57 -16.20
N LEU A 160 -9.40 -3.05 -15.05
CA LEU A 160 -10.82 -3.01 -14.74
C LEU A 160 -11.51 -1.74 -15.25
N GLY A 161 -10.77 -0.68 -15.58
CA GLY A 161 -11.35 0.58 -16.05
C GLY A 161 -12.18 0.43 -17.33
N SER A 162 -11.74 -0.42 -18.28
CA SER A 162 -12.51 -0.72 -19.50
C SER A 162 -13.65 -1.73 -19.28
N LYS A 163 -13.72 -2.36 -18.10
CA LYS A 163 -14.76 -3.33 -17.71
C LYS A 163 -15.93 -2.69 -16.96
N GLY A 164 -16.05 -1.36 -17.00
CA GLY A 164 -17.11 -0.62 -16.31
C GLY A 164 -16.89 -0.46 -14.81
N ILE A 165 -15.71 -0.80 -14.29
CA ILE A 165 -15.37 -0.54 -12.89
C ILE A 165 -14.93 0.90 -12.72
N THR A 166 -15.66 1.63 -11.88
CA THR A 166 -15.32 3.00 -11.45
C THR A 166 -14.49 2.98 -10.17
N LEU A 167 -13.87 4.12 -9.84
CA LEU A 167 -13.23 4.28 -8.53
C LEU A 167 -14.24 4.08 -7.40
N GLY A 168 -15.48 4.55 -7.58
CA GLY A 168 -16.56 4.38 -6.62
C GLY A 168 -16.83 2.91 -6.28
N ASN A 169 -16.84 2.02 -7.29
CA ASN A 169 -17.01 0.58 -7.06
C ASN A 169 -15.91 0.01 -6.16
N ILE A 170 -14.65 0.38 -6.41
CA ILE A 170 -13.51 -0.08 -5.62
C ILE A 170 -13.61 0.43 -4.19
N LEU A 171 -13.87 1.73 -3.99
CA LEU A 171 -13.92 2.34 -2.67
C LEU A 171 -15.09 1.81 -1.83
N MET A 172 -16.27 1.63 -2.43
CA MET A 172 -17.45 1.09 -1.74
C MET A 172 -17.25 -0.34 -1.24
N VAL A 173 -16.42 -1.14 -1.92
CA VAL A 173 -16.08 -2.49 -1.45
C VAL A 173 -14.91 -2.46 -0.49
N CYS A 174 -13.79 -1.85 -0.90
CA CYS A 174 -12.51 -1.99 -0.21
C CYS A 174 -12.44 -1.19 1.08
N ILE A 175 -13.02 0.01 1.17
CA ILE A 175 -13.00 0.81 2.41
C ILE A 175 -13.68 0.06 3.57
N PRO A 176 -14.97 -0.32 3.48
CA PRO A 176 -15.62 -1.03 4.58
C PRO A 176 -14.99 -2.40 4.84
N ALA A 177 -14.64 -3.15 3.78
CA ALA A 177 -14.01 -4.46 3.92
C ALA A 177 -12.71 -4.41 4.72
N THR A 178 -11.80 -3.51 4.35
CA THR A 178 -10.49 -3.40 4.99
C THR A 178 -10.55 -2.74 6.36
N ILE A 179 -11.46 -1.78 6.60
CA ILE A 179 -11.71 -1.25 7.96
C ILE A 179 -12.20 -2.36 8.89
N ILE A 180 -13.19 -3.16 8.47
CA ILE A 180 -13.70 -4.27 9.27
C ILE A 180 -12.58 -5.29 9.51
N GLY A 181 -11.80 -5.64 8.48
CA GLY A 181 -10.63 -6.49 8.62
C GLY A 181 -9.62 -5.98 9.65
N VAL A 182 -9.30 -4.69 9.62
CA VAL A 182 -8.40 -4.05 10.58
C VAL A 182 -8.97 -4.06 12.00
N ILE A 183 -10.26 -3.79 12.18
CA ILE A 183 -10.91 -3.83 13.50
C ILE A 183 -10.89 -5.26 14.06
N VAL A 184 -11.24 -6.27 13.26
CA VAL A 184 -11.20 -7.67 13.70
C VAL A 184 -9.75 -8.11 13.97
N GLY A 185 -8.78 -7.62 13.20
CA GLY A 185 -7.35 -7.79 13.49
C GLY A 185 -6.95 -7.16 14.83
N ALA A 186 -7.46 -5.96 15.15
CA ALA A 186 -7.22 -5.30 16.44
C ALA A 186 -7.82 -6.10 17.62
N ILE A 187 -8.98 -6.71 17.42
CA ILE A 187 -9.58 -7.65 18.39
C ILE A 187 -8.65 -8.85 18.57
N ALA A 188 -8.19 -9.48 17.48
CA ALA A 188 -7.32 -10.65 17.55
C ALA A 188 -6.00 -10.37 18.31
N VAL A 189 -5.32 -9.25 18.02
CA VAL A 189 -4.06 -8.91 18.70
C VAL A 189 -4.27 -8.48 20.15
N SER A 190 -5.48 -8.08 20.55
CA SER A 190 -5.77 -7.74 21.96
C SER A 190 -5.60 -8.95 22.88
N PHE A 191 -5.70 -10.17 22.34
CA PHE A 191 -5.45 -11.43 23.04
C PHE A 191 -4.00 -11.94 22.91
N MET A 192 -3.14 -11.25 22.16
CA MET A 192 -1.75 -11.67 21.97
C MET A 192 -0.84 -11.25 23.12
N GLY A 193 0.00 -12.19 23.56
CA GLY A 193 1.04 -11.97 24.56
C GLY A 193 0.51 -11.67 25.97
N PHE A 194 1.40 -11.73 26.95
CA PHE A 194 1.09 -11.35 28.33
C PHE A 194 0.88 -9.83 28.45
N PRO A 195 0.14 -9.37 29.47
CA PRO A 195 0.17 -7.96 29.87
C PRO A 195 1.62 -7.47 29.97
N LEU A 196 1.89 -6.23 29.55
CA LEU A 196 3.27 -5.71 29.41
C LEU A 196 4.08 -5.89 30.70
N GLU A 197 3.47 -5.59 31.84
CA GLU A 197 4.11 -5.68 33.16
C GLU A 197 4.48 -7.12 33.56
N LYS A 198 3.89 -8.14 32.92
CA LYS A 198 4.21 -9.55 33.16
C LYS A 198 5.18 -10.11 32.11
N ASP A 199 5.59 -9.32 31.12
CA ASP A 199 6.50 -9.79 30.09
C ASP A 199 7.95 -9.91 30.64
N PRO A 200 8.59 -11.09 30.55
CA PRO A 200 9.93 -11.29 31.11
C PRO A 200 11.01 -10.40 30.50
N GLU A 201 10.92 -10.12 29.19
CA GLU A 201 11.90 -9.27 28.49
C GLU A 201 11.69 -7.80 28.87
N TYR A 202 10.45 -7.35 28.97
CA TYR A 202 10.14 -6.01 29.49
C TYR A 202 10.68 -5.83 30.91
N GLN A 203 10.41 -6.79 31.81
CA GLN A 203 10.89 -6.76 33.19
C GLN A 203 12.43 -6.77 33.28
N ARG A 204 13.10 -7.51 32.39
CA ARG A 204 14.57 -7.50 32.27
C ARG A 204 15.08 -6.12 31.87
N ARG A 205 14.56 -5.53 30.79
CA ARG A 205 14.94 -4.19 30.31
C ARG A 205 14.68 -3.09 31.33
N LEU A 206 13.58 -3.21 32.08
CA LEU A 206 13.23 -2.29 33.16
C LEU A 206 14.25 -2.35 34.30
N ARG A 207 14.64 -3.56 34.76
CA ARG A 207 15.67 -3.74 35.80
C ARG A 207 17.05 -3.25 35.37
N GLU A 208 17.39 -3.41 34.10
CA GLU A 208 18.67 -2.97 33.53
C GLU A 208 18.70 -1.48 33.17
N GLY A 209 17.59 -0.73 33.34
CA GLY A 209 17.53 0.69 33.01
C GLY A 209 17.54 1.01 31.51
N LEU A 210 17.28 0.03 30.64
CA LEU A 210 17.35 0.19 29.17
C LEU A 210 16.17 0.97 28.57
N LEU A 211 15.18 1.31 29.38
CA LEU A 211 13.96 2.03 29.00
C LEU A 211 14.05 3.53 29.38
N GLU A 212 15.14 4.21 29.02
CA GLU A 212 15.22 5.67 29.18
C GLU A 212 14.16 6.38 28.36
N LYS A 213 13.52 7.46 28.83
CA LYS A 213 12.57 8.22 28.01
C LYS A 213 13.31 9.02 26.94
N GLU A 214 13.29 8.55 25.70
CA GLU A 214 13.46 9.46 24.56
C GLU A 214 12.09 10.08 24.34
N SER A 215 11.93 11.38 24.65
CA SER A 215 10.69 12.07 24.30
C SER A 215 10.71 12.33 22.80
N HIS A 216 9.91 11.59 22.03
CA HIS A 216 9.65 11.94 20.64
C HIS A 216 8.61 13.05 20.60
N THR A 217 8.96 14.24 21.11
CA THR A 217 8.11 15.41 20.97
C THR A 217 8.10 15.82 19.51
N ALA A 218 6.93 15.79 18.87
CA ALA A 218 6.78 16.40 17.55
C ALA A 218 7.35 17.82 17.57
N SER A 219 8.12 18.18 16.53
CA SER A 219 8.66 19.52 16.34
C SER A 219 7.57 20.57 16.63
N GLN A 220 7.84 21.51 17.55
CA GLN A 220 6.91 22.60 17.84
C GLN A 220 6.86 23.56 16.63
N MET A 221 6.10 23.18 15.61
CA MET A 221 5.78 24.06 14.48
C MET A 221 4.93 25.22 15.00
N THR A 222 5.44 26.44 14.82
CA THR A 222 4.76 27.67 15.25
C THR A 222 4.73 28.70 14.13
N GLY A 223 3.84 29.69 14.27
CA GLY A 223 3.75 30.82 13.36
C GLY A 223 3.53 30.41 11.89
N LYS A 224 4.37 30.95 11.01
CA LYS A 224 4.21 30.82 9.55
C LYS A 224 4.41 29.39 9.05
N ASP A 225 5.27 28.59 9.68
CA ASP A 225 5.53 27.22 9.23
C ASP A 225 4.35 26.30 9.52
N LEU A 226 3.68 26.48 10.67
CA LEU A 226 2.42 25.79 10.97
C LEU A 226 1.33 26.16 9.95
N GLN A 227 1.24 27.44 9.57
CA GLN A 227 0.26 27.90 8.59
C GLN A 227 0.53 27.27 7.21
N ARG A 228 1.78 27.25 6.75
CA ARG A 228 2.17 26.61 5.47
C ARG A 228 1.83 25.13 5.44
N ALA A 229 2.17 24.39 6.51
CA ALA A 229 1.86 22.98 6.61
C ALA A 229 0.35 22.72 6.58
N LYS A 230 -0.44 23.48 7.37
CA LYS A 230 -1.91 23.39 7.32
C LYS A 230 -2.47 23.67 5.93
N THR A 231 -2.00 24.74 5.28
CA THR A 231 -2.41 25.09 3.92
C THR A 231 -2.08 23.96 2.94
N SER A 232 -0.88 23.38 3.02
CA SER A 232 -0.48 22.28 2.14
C SER A 232 -1.35 21.04 2.33
N VAL A 233 -1.70 20.69 3.57
CA VAL A 233 -2.59 19.56 3.88
C VAL A 233 -3.99 19.81 3.35
N ILE A 234 -4.55 21.01 3.54
CA ILE A 234 -5.88 21.36 3.00
C ILE A 234 -5.89 21.24 1.47
N ILE A 235 -4.89 21.80 0.80
CA ILE A 235 -4.78 21.72 -0.66
C ILE A 235 -4.68 20.25 -1.10
N PHE A 236 -3.80 19.48 -0.47
CA PHE A 236 -3.64 18.06 -0.78
C PHE A 236 -4.94 17.26 -0.61
N LEU A 237 -5.66 17.46 0.49
CA LEU A 237 -6.95 16.82 0.75
C LEU A 237 -8.02 17.23 -0.26
N ILE A 238 -8.04 18.48 -0.71
CA ILE A 238 -8.91 18.91 -1.82
C ILE A 238 -8.61 18.09 -3.08
N GLY A 239 -7.33 17.88 -3.40
CA GLY A 239 -6.90 17.04 -4.52
C GLY A 239 -7.41 15.59 -4.42
N VAL A 240 -7.26 14.97 -3.25
CA VAL A 240 -7.77 13.61 -3.01
C VAL A 240 -9.29 13.56 -3.17
N LEU A 241 -10.01 14.51 -2.57
CA LEU A 241 -11.47 14.58 -2.69
C LEU A 241 -11.92 14.83 -4.13
N SER A 242 -11.20 15.65 -4.89
CA SER A 242 -11.46 15.84 -6.32
C SER A 242 -11.31 14.53 -7.09
N ILE A 243 -10.26 13.73 -6.86
CA ILE A 243 -10.11 12.43 -7.51
C ILE A 243 -11.24 11.47 -7.16
N VAL A 244 -11.64 11.41 -5.88
CA VAL A 244 -12.77 10.58 -5.45
C VAL A 244 -14.04 11.02 -6.17
N LEU A 245 -14.32 12.33 -6.19
CA LEU A 245 -15.53 12.88 -6.80
C LEU A 245 -15.58 12.61 -8.32
N PHE A 246 -14.53 12.99 -9.04
CA PHE A 246 -14.44 12.80 -10.49
C PHE A 246 -14.31 11.33 -10.89
N GLY A 247 -13.68 10.50 -10.07
CA GLY A 247 -13.51 9.07 -10.36
C GLY A 247 -14.72 8.21 -10.01
N SER A 248 -15.60 8.69 -9.13
CA SER A 248 -16.82 7.98 -8.74
C SER A 248 -18.05 8.42 -9.54
N ILE A 249 -18.01 9.62 -10.14
CA ILE A 249 -19.12 10.18 -10.92
C ILE A 249 -18.63 10.51 -12.32
N ASP A 250 -18.91 9.62 -13.27
CA ASP A 250 -18.47 9.72 -14.65
C ASP A 250 -18.88 11.05 -15.31
N SER A 251 -20.10 11.53 -15.07
CA SER A 251 -20.59 12.78 -15.68
C SER A 251 -19.78 14.03 -15.32
N LEU A 252 -18.98 13.99 -14.25
CA LEU A 252 -18.10 15.09 -13.86
C LEU A 252 -16.76 15.08 -14.60
N ARG A 253 -16.38 13.98 -15.26
CA ARG A 253 -15.13 13.88 -16.04
C ARG A 253 -15.29 14.60 -17.38
N PRO A 254 -14.32 15.43 -17.79
CA PRO A 254 -14.34 16.06 -19.11
C PRO A 254 -14.49 15.02 -20.23
N SER A 255 -15.26 15.36 -21.25
CA SER A 255 -15.43 14.55 -22.46
C SER A 255 -15.17 15.42 -23.69
N PHE A 256 -14.60 14.81 -24.72
CA PHE A 256 -14.19 15.48 -25.94
C PHE A 256 -14.77 14.72 -27.13
N GLU A 257 -15.08 15.42 -28.22
CA GLU A 257 -15.41 14.77 -29.49
C GLU A 257 -14.11 14.45 -30.24
N VAL A 258 -13.88 13.17 -30.50
CA VAL A 258 -12.72 12.68 -31.26
C VAL A 258 -13.24 11.75 -32.35
N GLY A 259 -13.08 12.15 -33.62
CA GLY A 259 -13.56 11.35 -34.74
C GLY A 259 -15.07 11.14 -34.79
N GLY A 260 -15.86 12.06 -34.22
CA GLY A 260 -17.32 11.95 -34.13
C GLY A 260 -17.82 11.10 -32.95
N GLU A 261 -16.92 10.54 -32.15
CA GLU A 261 -17.25 9.81 -30.93
C GLU A 261 -16.95 10.66 -29.69
N LYS A 262 -17.83 10.56 -28.68
CA LYS A 262 -17.62 11.20 -27.38
C LYS A 262 -16.65 10.35 -26.56
N VAL A 263 -15.41 10.80 -26.43
CA VAL A 263 -14.36 10.16 -25.63
C VAL A 263 -14.25 10.86 -24.28
N GLN A 264 -14.47 10.11 -23.21
CA GLN A 264 -14.35 10.62 -21.85
C GLN A 264 -12.90 10.52 -21.35
N MET A 265 -12.45 11.50 -20.56
CA MET A 265 -11.12 11.49 -19.95
C MET A 265 -10.94 10.28 -19.02
N GLY A 266 -9.87 9.52 -19.25
CA GLY A 266 -9.50 8.37 -18.43
C GLY A 266 -9.03 8.75 -17.02
N MET A 267 -9.07 7.77 -16.11
CA MET A 267 -8.65 7.97 -14.72
C MET A 267 -7.16 8.29 -14.60
N THR A 268 -6.33 7.72 -15.48
CA THR A 268 -4.89 8.00 -15.56
C THR A 268 -4.64 9.50 -15.73
N GLN A 269 -5.17 10.08 -16.80
CA GLN A 269 -4.97 11.51 -17.10
C GLN A 269 -5.58 12.40 -16.01
N LEU A 270 -6.75 12.02 -15.49
CA LEU A 270 -7.42 12.77 -14.44
C LEU A 270 -6.56 12.87 -13.16
N ILE A 271 -6.02 11.73 -12.70
CA ILE A 271 -5.18 11.69 -11.50
C ILE A 271 -3.90 12.49 -11.71
N GLU A 272 -3.25 12.34 -12.87
CA GLU A 272 -2.03 13.07 -13.22
C GLU A 272 -2.25 14.59 -13.21
N ILE A 273 -3.28 15.07 -13.91
CA ILE A 273 -3.61 16.50 -13.98
C ILE A 273 -3.91 17.05 -12.59
N ILE A 274 -4.75 16.36 -11.80
CA ILE A 274 -5.12 16.84 -10.47
C ILE A 274 -3.90 16.87 -9.56
N MET A 275 -3.13 15.78 -9.47
CA MET A 275 -2.00 15.71 -8.52
C MET A 275 -0.88 16.70 -8.88
N MET A 276 -0.57 16.85 -10.17
CA MET A 276 0.41 17.86 -10.60
C MET A 276 -0.08 19.29 -10.33
N SER A 277 -1.36 19.56 -10.55
CA SER A 277 -1.97 20.86 -10.21
C SER A 277 -1.88 21.13 -8.71
N ILE A 278 -2.17 20.13 -7.89
CA ILE A 278 -2.13 20.20 -6.43
C ILE A 278 -0.71 20.45 -5.91
N ALA A 279 0.30 19.81 -6.51
CA ALA A 279 1.71 20.13 -6.26
C ALA A 279 2.02 21.60 -6.57
N GLY A 280 1.60 22.09 -7.74
CA GLY A 280 1.76 23.49 -8.13
C GLY A 280 1.08 24.48 -7.18
N LEU A 281 -0.16 24.20 -6.77
CA LEU A 281 -0.91 25.01 -5.82
C LEU A 281 -0.22 25.03 -4.45
N MET A 282 0.33 23.91 -3.98
CA MET A 282 1.11 23.90 -2.73
C MET A 282 2.39 24.75 -2.85
N ILE A 283 3.12 24.68 -3.96
CA ILE A 283 4.29 25.53 -4.20
C ILE A 283 3.91 27.01 -4.09
N ILE A 284 2.80 27.42 -4.69
CA ILE A 284 2.34 28.81 -4.69
C ILE A 284 1.83 29.24 -3.30
N PHE A 285 0.88 28.49 -2.72
CA PHE A 285 0.14 28.93 -1.54
C PHE A 285 0.78 28.52 -0.21
N ALA A 286 1.49 27.39 -0.16
CA ALA A 286 2.29 26.97 0.99
C ALA A 286 3.76 27.41 0.89
N ARG A 287 4.16 28.06 -0.22
CA ARG A 287 5.52 28.59 -0.45
C ARG A 287 6.60 27.53 -0.25
N VAL A 288 6.41 26.39 -0.89
CA VAL A 288 7.27 25.21 -0.76
C VAL A 288 8.58 25.41 -1.51
N ASP A 289 9.69 25.01 -0.89
CA ASP A 289 10.98 24.88 -1.56
C ASP A 289 11.04 23.55 -2.32
N ILE A 290 10.97 23.60 -3.64
CA ILE A 290 10.93 22.42 -4.49
C ILE A 290 12.21 21.57 -4.39
N ASN A 291 13.35 22.18 -4.05
CA ASN A 291 14.60 21.44 -3.85
C ASN A 291 14.52 20.51 -2.63
N LYS A 292 13.72 20.86 -1.62
CA LYS A 292 13.45 19.98 -0.49
C LYS A 292 12.56 18.82 -0.89
N ALA A 293 11.61 19.02 -1.81
CA ALA A 293 10.71 17.96 -2.26
C ALA A 293 11.48 16.83 -2.96
N VAL A 294 12.37 17.16 -3.91
CA VAL A 294 13.15 16.15 -4.67
C VAL A 294 14.19 15.40 -3.82
N LYS A 295 14.64 16.01 -2.72
CA LYS A 295 15.55 15.39 -1.75
C LYS A 295 14.81 14.66 -0.62
N GLY A 296 13.49 14.80 -0.56
CA GLY A 296 12.64 14.23 0.47
C GLY A 296 12.55 12.71 0.37
N SER A 297 12.36 12.06 1.51
CA SER A 297 12.27 10.59 1.56
C SER A 297 11.06 10.06 0.78
N VAL A 298 9.96 10.81 0.70
CA VAL A 298 8.78 10.43 -0.09
C VAL A 298 9.10 10.36 -1.57
N PHE A 299 9.84 11.35 -2.10
CA PHE A 299 10.24 11.37 -3.51
C PHE A 299 11.17 10.20 -3.85
N ILE A 300 12.20 9.98 -3.02
CA ILE A 300 13.18 8.91 -3.23
C ILE A 300 12.50 7.53 -3.19
N ALA A 301 11.72 7.23 -2.14
CA ALA A 301 11.02 5.96 -2.01
C ALA A 301 10.03 5.75 -3.17
N GLY A 302 9.36 6.82 -3.57
CA GLY A 302 8.44 6.81 -4.69
C GLY A 302 9.11 6.50 -6.04
N MET A 303 10.24 7.12 -6.35
CA MET A 303 10.98 6.84 -7.59
C MET A 303 11.54 5.42 -7.62
N GLN A 304 11.93 4.86 -6.47
CA GLN A 304 12.29 3.44 -6.37
C GLN A 304 11.11 2.54 -6.74
N ALA A 305 9.89 2.88 -6.29
CA ALA A 305 8.67 2.14 -6.65
C ALA A 305 8.36 2.20 -8.15
N VAL A 306 8.58 3.35 -8.82
CA VAL A 306 8.44 3.48 -10.28
C VAL A 306 9.36 2.50 -11.01
N ILE A 307 10.64 2.47 -10.64
CA ILE A 307 11.64 1.60 -11.28
C ILE A 307 11.31 0.13 -11.01
N ALA A 308 10.90 -0.21 -9.79
CA ALA A 308 10.47 -1.56 -9.44
C ALA A 308 9.29 -2.04 -10.29
N ILE A 309 8.26 -1.20 -10.46
CA ILE A 309 7.08 -1.52 -11.29
C ILE A 309 7.47 -1.66 -12.76
N PHE A 310 8.31 -0.76 -13.29
CA PHE A 310 8.75 -0.81 -14.67
C PHE A 310 9.36 -2.18 -15.04
N GLY A 311 10.26 -2.69 -14.19
CA GLY A 311 10.91 -3.99 -14.44
C GLY A 311 10.02 -5.20 -14.15
N ILE A 312 9.45 -5.27 -12.95
CA ILE A 312 8.70 -6.45 -12.52
C ILE A 312 7.43 -6.63 -13.34
N ALA A 313 6.62 -5.57 -13.46
CA ALA A 313 5.29 -5.73 -14.04
C ALA A 313 5.41 -6.05 -15.53
N TRP A 314 6.40 -5.48 -16.23
CA TRP A 314 6.64 -5.80 -17.62
C TRP A 314 7.17 -7.23 -17.82
N MET A 315 8.08 -7.69 -16.95
CA MET A 315 8.52 -9.09 -16.93
C MET A 315 7.34 -10.04 -16.65
N GLY A 316 6.53 -9.72 -15.66
CA GLY A 316 5.34 -10.48 -15.28
C GLY A 316 4.34 -10.58 -16.44
N ASP A 317 3.96 -9.44 -17.03
CA ASP A 317 3.06 -9.38 -18.18
C ASP A 317 3.59 -10.22 -19.35
N THR A 318 4.88 -10.12 -19.66
CA THR A 318 5.53 -10.92 -20.70
C THR A 318 5.45 -12.42 -20.41
N PHE A 319 5.75 -12.84 -19.17
CA PHE A 319 5.68 -14.24 -18.77
C PHE A 319 4.25 -14.79 -18.87
N PHE A 320 3.26 -14.07 -18.34
CA PHE A 320 1.86 -14.54 -18.32
C PHE A 320 1.25 -14.54 -19.73
N ASN A 321 1.44 -13.49 -20.52
CA ASN A 321 0.92 -13.42 -21.89
C ASN A 321 1.61 -14.44 -22.81
N GLY A 322 2.92 -14.64 -22.65
CA GLY A 322 3.67 -15.66 -23.39
C GLY A 322 3.22 -17.10 -23.09
N ASN A 323 2.59 -17.33 -21.93
CA ASN A 323 2.16 -18.64 -21.46
C ASN A 323 0.64 -18.77 -21.27
N ILE A 324 -0.16 -17.88 -21.86
CA ILE A 324 -1.59 -17.78 -21.55
C ILE A 324 -2.36 -19.09 -21.82
N GLU A 325 -2.00 -19.81 -22.89
CA GLU A 325 -2.62 -21.09 -23.24
C GLU A 325 -2.38 -22.18 -22.18
N PHE A 326 -1.21 -22.20 -21.56
CA PHE A 326 -0.93 -23.11 -20.45
C PHE A 326 -1.87 -22.84 -19.29
N PHE A 327 -2.02 -21.58 -18.89
CA PHE A 327 -2.86 -21.22 -17.75
C PHE A 327 -4.34 -21.50 -18.02
N LYS A 328 -4.82 -21.20 -19.23
CA LYS A 328 -6.19 -21.53 -19.65
C LYS A 328 -6.47 -23.03 -19.56
N MET A 329 -5.57 -23.85 -20.12
CA MET A 329 -5.75 -25.30 -20.15
C MET A 329 -5.75 -25.96 -18.76
N HIS A 330 -4.95 -25.44 -17.81
CA HIS A 330 -4.72 -26.14 -16.53
C HIS A 330 -5.39 -25.49 -15.32
N ILE A 331 -5.75 -24.20 -15.37
CA ILE A 331 -6.20 -23.45 -14.19
C ILE A 331 -7.59 -22.83 -14.39
N GLU A 332 -8.01 -22.57 -15.63
CA GLU A 332 -9.27 -21.86 -15.92
C GLU A 332 -10.49 -22.49 -15.24
N GLN A 333 -10.67 -23.81 -15.35
CA GLN A 333 -11.80 -24.50 -14.72
C GLN A 333 -11.80 -24.34 -13.20
N ILE A 334 -10.63 -24.39 -12.56
CA ILE A 334 -10.51 -24.26 -11.11
C ILE A 334 -10.85 -22.82 -10.68
N VAL A 335 -10.33 -21.80 -11.37
CA VAL A 335 -10.57 -20.40 -10.97
C VAL A 335 -11.95 -19.89 -11.39
N THR A 336 -12.57 -20.44 -12.43
CA THR A 336 -13.96 -20.12 -12.79
C THR A 336 -14.94 -20.74 -11.80
N GLN A 337 -14.68 -21.98 -11.33
CA GLN A 337 -15.50 -22.63 -10.32
C GLN A 337 -15.27 -22.09 -8.90
N TYR A 338 -14.02 -21.72 -8.57
CA TYR A 338 -13.62 -21.23 -7.26
C TYR A 338 -12.79 -19.93 -7.37
N PRO A 339 -13.41 -18.79 -7.75
CA PRO A 339 -12.69 -17.53 -7.99
C PRO A 339 -11.84 -17.05 -6.82
N PHE A 340 -12.26 -17.30 -5.58
CA PHE A 340 -11.54 -16.88 -4.38
C PHE A 340 -10.13 -17.48 -4.27
N LEU A 341 -9.84 -18.60 -4.95
CA LEU A 341 -8.49 -19.18 -4.99
C LEU A 341 -7.49 -18.25 -5.66
N PHE A 342 -7.95 -17.36 -6.54
CA PHE A 342 -7.09 -16.34 -7.13
C PHE A 342 -6.53 -15.37 -6.07
N ALA A 343 -7.23 -15.16 -4.95
CA ALA A 343 -6.71 -14.39 -3.83
C ALA A 343 -5.44 -15.00 -3.23
N VAL A 344 -5.31 -16.34 -3.25
CA VAL A 344 -4.09 -17.02 -2.78
C VAL A 344 -2.92 -16.70 -3.71
N ALA A 345 -3.14 -16.71 -5.02
CA ALA A 345 -2.12 -16.33 -5.99
C ALA A 345 -1.70 -14.86 -5.83
N LEU A 346 -2.68 -13.95 -5.65
CA LEU A 346 -2.43 -12.53 -5.33
C LEU A 346 -1.60 -12.38 -4.05
N PHE A 347 -1.96 -13.10 -2.98
CA PHE A 347 -1.23 -13.06 -1.72
C PHE A 347 0.21 -13.53 -1.90
N VAL A 348 0.42 -14.73 -2.44
CA VAL A 348 1.76 -15.29 -2.65
C VAL A 348 2.61 -14.38 -3.53
N MET A 349 2.07 -13.87 -4.63
CA MET A 349 2.82 -12.95 -5.49
C MET A 349 3.15 -11.65 -4.79
N SER A 350 2.25 -11.11 -3.98
CA SER A 350 2.55 -9.88 -3.23
C SER A 350 3.65 -10.05 -2.17
N VAL A 351 3.79 -11.25 -1.58
CA VAL A 351 4.93 -11.60 -0.70
C VAL A 351 6.24 -11.51 -1.47
N LEU A 352 6.26 -12.04 -2.70
CA LEU A 352 7.47 -12.10 -3.51
C LEU A 352 7.84 -10.72 -4.09
N LEU A 353 6.84 -9.97 -4.55
CA LEU A 353 7.04 -8.71 -5.27
C LEU A 353 7.22 -7.50 -4.38
N PHE A 354 6.82 -7.55 -3.10
CA PHE A 354 6.84 -6.40 -2.19
C PHE A 354 6.17 -5.14 -2.76
N SER A 355 5.20 -5.30 -3.68
CA SER A 355 4.50 -4.19 -4.35
C SER A 355 3.10 -4.60 -4.80
N GLN A 356 2.10 -3.84 -4.37
CA GLN A 356 0.67 -4.11 -4.54
C GLN A 356 0.31 -3.77 -5.97
N ALA A 357 0.77 -2.62 -6.46
CA ALA A 357 0.64 -2.22 -7.85
C ALA A 357 1.34 -3.18 -8.82
N ALA A 358 2.56 -3.65 -8.50
CA ALA A 358 3.23 -4.65 -9.33
C ALA A 358 2.47 -5.98 -9.33
N THR A 359 1.93 -6.40 -8.18
CA THR A 359 1.11 -7.61 -8.08
C THR A 359 -0.16 -7.49 -8.91
N VAL A 360 -0.87 -6.37 -8.82
CA VAL A 360 -2.05 -6.07 -9.64
C VAL A 360 -1.68 -6.16 -11.12
N ARG A 361 -0.64 -5.45 -11.56
CA ARG A 361 -0.23 -5.42 -12.96
C ARG A 361 0.25 -6.77 -13.49
N THR A 362 0.83 -7.59 -12.62
CA THR A 362 1.35 -8.90 -13.01
C THR A 362 0.22 -9.94 -13.13
N LEU A 363 -0.72 -9.97 -12.17
CA LEU A 363 -1.70 -11.07 -12.09
C LEU A 363 -3.09 -10.71 -12.59
N TYR A 364 -3.54 -9.46 -12.52
CA TYR A 364 -4.90 -9.13 -12.96
C TYR A 364 -5.15 -9.39 -14.45
N PRO A 365 -4.20 -9.17 -15.38
CA PRO A 365 -4.38 -9.60 -16.77
C PRO A 365 -4.73 -11.09 -16.90
N LEU A 366 -4.05 -11.94 -16.12
CA LEU A 366 -4.35 -13.37 -16.06
C LEU A 366 -5.77 -13.63 -15.53
N GLY A 367 -6.15 -13.01 -14.41
CA GLY A 367 -7.50 -13.19 -13.86
C GLY A 367 -8.61 -12.77 -14.83
N ILE A 368 -8.40 -11.68 -15.58
CA ILE A 368 -9.32 -11.22 -16.64
C ILE A 368 -9.37 -12.24 -17.78
N ALA A 369 -8.21 -12.74 -18.22
CA ALA A 369 -8.12 -13.70 -19.31
C ALA A 369 -8.71 -15.09 -18.96
N LEU A 370 -8.74 -15.44 -17.68
CA LEU A 370 -9.41 -16.64 -17.15
C LEU A 370 -10.90 -16.42 -16.85
N GLY A 371 -11.46 -15.25 -17.15
CA GLY A 371 -12.89 -14.97 -17.01
C GLY A 371 -13.37 -14.68 -15.59
N ILE A 372 -12.47 -14.31 -14.66
CA ILE A 372 -12.88 -13.93 -13.30
C ILE A 372 -13.70 -12.63 -13.35
N HIS A 373 -14.86 -12.63 -12.69
CA HIS A 373 -15.74 -11.48 -12.67
C HIS A 373 -15.05 -10.23 -12.07
N PRO A 374 -15.12 -9.03 -12.69
CA PRO A 374 -14.45 -7.82 -12.21
C PRO A 374 -14.70 -7.49 -10.74
N MET A 375 -15.96 -7.59 -10.27
CA MET A 375 -16.29 -7.32 -8.86
C MET A 375 -15.66 -8.34 -7.90
N ALA A 376 -15.50 -9.60 -8.31
CA ALA A 376 -14.79 -10.59 -7.48
C ALA A 376 -13.29 -10.25 -7.37
N MET A 377 -12.70 -9.71 -8.44
CA MET A 377 -11.32 -9.22 -8.39
C MET A 377 -11.15 -7.99 -7.47
N ILE A 378 -12.19 -7.15 -7.32
CA ILE A 378 -12.22 -6.08 -6.31
C ILE A 378 -12.32 -6.67 -4.91
N ALA A 379 -13.22 -7.63 -4.67
CA ALA A 379 -13.35 -8.29 -3.36
C ALA A 379 -12.04 -8.98 -2.92
N MET A 380 -11.27 -9.52 -3.87
CA MET A 380 -9.97 -10.14 -3.61
C MET A 380 -8.82 -9.13 -3.55
N PHE A 381 -9.03 -7.85 -3.86
CA PHE A 381 -7.98 -6.84 -3.92
C PHE A 381 -7.16 -6.72 -2.62
N PRO A 382 -7.74 -6.81 -1.40
CA PRO A 382 -6.97 -6.83 -0.16
C PRO A 382 -5.89 -7.94 -0.08
N ALA A 383 -6.01 -9.01 -0.89
CA ALA A 383 -5.04 -10.09 -0.95
C ALA A 383 -3.67 -9.64 -1.47
N VAL A 384 -3.57 -8.53 -2.21
CA VAL A 384 -2.27 -8.02 -2.67
C VAL A 384 -1.42 -7.43 -1.53
N ASN A 385 -1.87 -7.52 -0.28
CA ASN A 385 -1.17 -7.09 0.93
C ASN A 385 -0.52 -8.25 1.72
N GLY A 386 0.36 -9.01 1.07
CA GLY A 386 1.12 -10.11 1.70
C GLY A 386 2.43 -9.68 2.36
N TYR A 387 2.76 -8.40 2.41
CA TYR A 387 4.11 -7.92 2.77
C TYR A 387 4.57 -8.29 4.17
N PHE A 388 3.62 -8.54 5.07
CA PHE A 388 3.93 -8.95 6.42
C PHE A 388 4.42 -10.38 6.50
N PHE A 389 4.16 -11.23 5.49
CA PHE A 389 4.41 -12.67 5.60
C PHE A 389 5.89 -12.99 5.83
N ILE A 390 6.79 -12.26 5.18
CA ILE A 390 8.22 -12.27 5.51
C ILE A 390 8.51 -10.96 6.25
N PRO A 391 9.12 -10.99 7.46
CA PRO A 391 9.32 -9.79 8.26
C PRO A 391 10.53 -8.97 7.79
N ASN A 392 10.66 -8.76 6.49
CA ASN A 392 11.71 -7.96 5.87
C ASN A 392 11.16 -6.67 5.24
N TYR A 393 9.83 -6.49 5.18
CA TYR A 393 9.26 -5.27 4.63
C TYR A 393 9.61 -4.08 5.54
N PRO A 394 10.05 -2.94 4.97
CA PRO A 394 10.63 -1.85 5.76
C PRO A 394 9.76 -1.32 6.93
N THR A 395 8.43 -1.27 6.79
CA THR A 395 7.53 -0.85 7.89
C THR A 395 7.43 -1.87 9.02
N VAL A 396 7.52 -3.17 8.70
CA VAL A 396 7.59 -4.26 9.69
C VAL A 396 8.89 -4.17 10.48
N VAL A 397 10.01 -3.98 9.79
CA VAL A 397 11.34 -3.83 10.41
C VAL A 397 11.39 -2.58 11.30
N ALA A 398 10.86 -1.46 10.83
CA ALA A 398 10.80 -0.25 11.63
C ALA A 398 9.94 -0.41 12.89
N ALA A 399 8.78 -1.06 12.80
CA ALA A 399 7.94 -1.31 13.96
C ALA A 399 8.63 -2.18 15.02
N ILE A 400 9.43 -3.17 14.61
CA ILE A 400 10.28 -3.94 15.52
C ILE A 400 11.33 -3.04 16.19
N ASN A 401 12.02 -2.21 15.40
CA ASN A 401 13.08 -1.34 15.91
C ASN A 401 12.58 -0.24 16.86
N PHE A 402 11.39 0.30 16.61
CA PHE A 402 10.78 1.31 17.47
C PHE A 402 10.21 0.72 18.77
N ASP A 403 10.01 -0.60 18.86
CA ASP A 403 9.59 -1.24 20.10
C ASP A 403 10.78 -1.46 21.05
N ARG A 404 10.95 -0.50 21.96
CA ARG A 404 11.99 -0.54 22.98
C ARG A 404 11.72 -1.55 24.09
N THR A 405 10.50 -2.07 24.22
CA THR A 405 10.15 -3.11 25.20
C THR A 405 10.59 -4.51 24.75
N GLY A 406 10.85 -4.69 23.45
CA GLY A 406 11.21 -5.99 22.87
C GLY A 406 10.03 -6.95 22.69
N THR A 407 8.79 -6.46 22.88
CA THR A 407 7.58 -7.29 22.72
C THR A 407 7.25 -7.57 21.26
N THR A 408 7.55 -6.63 20.36
CA THR A 408 7.43 -6.72 18.90
C THR A 408 8.73 -7.30 18.36
N ARG A 409 8.67 -8.50 17.79
CA ARG A 409 9.90 -9.21 17.40
C ARG A 409 9.68 -10.26 16.33
N ILE A 410 10.80 -10.69 15.75
CA ILE A 410 10.93 -12.01 15.12
C ILE A 410 11.32 -12.98 16.24
N GLY A 411 10.53 -14.03 16.42
CA GLY A 411 10.76 -15.09 17.38
C GLY A 411 11.77 -16.12 16.87
N LYS A 412 11.60 -17.37 17.30
CA LYS A 412 12.58 -18.45 17.02
C LYS A 412 12.71 -18.77 15.52
N TYR A 413 11.62 -18.63 14.77
CA TYR A 413 11.58 -18.91 13.33
C TYR A 413 11.29 -17.63 12.56
N VAL A 414 11.78 -17.53 11.32
CA VAL A 414 11.61 -16.32 10.48
C VAL A 414 10.14 -15.94 10.33
N LEU A 415 9.25 -16.91 10.12
CA LEU A 415 7.81 -16.68 9.99
C LEU A 415 7.08 -16.59 11.35
N ASN A 416 7.78 -16.79 12.47
CA ASN A 416 7.21 -16.60 13.80
C ASN A 416 7.49 -15.14 14.21
N HIS A 417 6.59 -14.22 13.86
CA HIS A 417 6.74 -12.81 14.24
C HIS A 417 5.38 -12.14 14.50
N SER A 418 5.42 -10.99 15.14
CA SER A 418 4.24 -10.27 15.67
C SER A 418 3.17 -9.87 14.65
N PHE A 419 3.46 -9.92 13.35
CA PHE A 419 2.60 -9.39 12.28
C PHE A 419 1.78 -10.47 11.55
N GLN A 420 2.07 -11.75 11.77
CA GLN A 420 1.38 -12.86 11.10
C GLN A 420 -0.11 -12.89 11.39
N ILE A 421 -0.47 -12.99 12.69
CA ILE A 421 -1.86 -13.07 13.14
C ILE A 421 -2.68 -11.86 12.68
N PRO A 422 -2.29 -10.60 12.98
CA PRO A 422 -3.07 -9.45 12.52
C PRO A 422 -3.14 -9.37 11.00
N GLY A 423 -2.06 -9.72 10.30
CA GLY A 423 -2.02 -9.70 8.84
C GLY A 423 -3.00 -10.68 8.21
N PHE A 424 -2.95 -11.95 8.61
CA PHE A 424 -3.88 -12.96 8.10
C PHE A 424 -5.32 -12.67 8.48
N VAL A 425 -5.58 -12.32 9.74
CA VAL A 425 -6.95 -11.99 10.18
C VAL A 425 -7.50 -10.81 9.38
N ALA A 426 -6.75 -9.72 9.25
CA ALA A 426 -7.23 -8.55 8.52
C ALA A 426 -7.46 -8.84 7.03
N THR A 427 -6.55 -9.57 6.38
CA THR A 427 -6.67 -9.90 4.95
C THR A 427 -7.84 -10.86 4.69
N ILE A 428 -7.96 -11.95 5.45
CA ILE A 428 -9.02 -12.95 5.26
C ILE A 428 -10.39 -12.32 5.52
N VAL A 429 -10.53 -11.55 6.61
CA VAL A 429 -11.78 -10.86 6.94
C VAL A 429 -12.11 -9.81 5.88
N ALA A 430 -11.13 -9.03 5.41
CA ALA A 430 -11.38 -8.05 4.36
C ALA A 430 -11.87 -8.71 3.06
N ILE A 431 -11.26 -9.82 2.64
CA ILE A 431 -11.72 -10.55 1.44
C ILE A 431 -13.14 -11.10 1.65
N ALA A 432 -13.41 -11.73 2.80
CA ALA A 432 -14.73 -12.29 3.10
C ALA A 432 -15.82 -11.21 3.14
N VAL A 433 -15.55 -10.07 3.78
CA VAL A 433 -16.46 -8.92 3.80
C VAL A 433 -16.60 -8.30 2.41
N GLY A 434 -15.52 -8.23 1.63
CA GLY A 434 -15.56 -7.79 0.24
C GLY A 434 -16.51 -8.64 -0.60
N TYR A 435 -16.43 -9.97 -0.49
CA TYR A 435 -17.37 -10.88 -1.13
C TYR A 435 -18.80 -10.68 -0.65
N LEU A 436 -19.00 -10.50 0.66
CA LEU A 436 -20.31 -10.21 1.23
C LEU A 436 -20.91 -8.93 0.64
N ILE A 437 -20.14 -7.86 0.52
CA ILE A 437 -20.60 -6.57 -0.02
C ILE A 437 -21.03 -6.72 -1.48
N ILE A 438 -20.22 -7.37 -2.32
CA ILE A 438 -20.54 -7.49 -3.75
C ILE A 438 -21.75 -8.38 -4.02
N MET A 439 -22.20 -9.20 -3.07
CA MET A 439 -23.46 -9.95 -3.19
C MET A 439 -24.69 -9.02 -3.15
N PHE A 440 -24.55 -7.80 -2.65
CA PHE A 440 -25.63 -6.81 -2.56
C PHE A 440 -25.49 -5.66 -3.57
N MET A 441 -24.52 -5.74 -4.48
CA MET A 441 -24.23 -4.69 -5.48
C MET A 441 -24.76 -5.01 -6.86
#